data_AF-A0AAX3AU21-F1
#
_entry.id   AF-A0AAX3AU21-F1
#
_cell.length_a   1.000
_cell.length_b   1.000
_cell.length_c   1.000
_cell.angle_alpha   90.00
_cell.angle_beta   90.00
_cell.angle_gamma   90.00
#
_symmetry.space_group_name_H-M   'P 1'
#
loop_
_entity.id
_entity.type
_entity.pdbx_description
1 polymer ?
#
loop_
_entity_poly.entity_id
_entity_poly.type
_entity_poly.pdbx_seq_one_letter_code
_entity_poly.pdbx_strand_id
1 'polypeptide(L)'
;MTSTSEQVGQSITENLQKVLAEADESVIAVGLDENSTRELVEIVAESEEPPNVRLLAEESVLKWVRDDFMLASRAAELREADVLELRAATERLDDTLLVTEEMVVSLLTPNSEQSAALATDDEEFAAAVRERWNGLWADSEAFDLRTPGYSRVAETLAEEFDSAMESEFETVLEAVESADTVEELDEVGVSLLVAAKHEQLLYDISHWGEDVGVASKATFSRKKTQFEEHGLLETEKVPIDVGRPRLRLLLADERLREADTEELASVAHEMLSAAPA
;
A
#
# COMPACT_ATOMS: atom_id res chain seq x y z
N MET A 1 6.76 35.38 -22.38
CA MET A 1 6.05 34.73 -21.27
C MET A 1 4.75 34.19 -21.81
N THR A 2 4.84 33.05 -22.49
CA THR A 2 3.66 32.31 -22.95
C THR A 2 3.36 31.38 -21.79
N SER A 3 2.44 31.75 -20.89
CA SER A 3 1.83 30.74 -20.01
C SER A 3 1.04 29.84 -20.93
N THR A 4 1.65 28.72 -21.34
CA THR A 4 0.96 27.66 -22.03
C THR A 4 0.10 26.98 -20.98
N SER A 5 -1.14 27.46 -20.83
CA SER A 5 -2.17 26.78 -20.05
C SER A 5 -2.58 25.53 -20.81
N GLU A 6 -1.72 24.53 -20.82
CA GLU A 6 -2.10 23.20 -21.26
C GLU A 6 -2.80 22.51 -20.10
N GLN A 7 -4.07 22.21 -20.32
CA GLN A 7 -4.80 21.30 -19.46
C GLN A 7 -4.09 19.94 -19.56
N VAL A 8 -3.34 19.58 -18.51
CA VAL A 8 -2.51 18.36 -18.51
C VAL A 8 -3.39 17.09 -18.51
N GLY A 9 -4.59 17.17 -17.91
CA GLY A 9 -5.59 16.09 -17.78
C GLY A 9 -6.88 16.59 -17.11
N GLN A 10 -7.90 15.74 -17.03
CA GLN A 10 -9.19 15.98 -16.36
C GLN A 10 -9.31 15.30 -14.99
N SER A 11 -8.41 14.36 -14.67
CA SER A 11 -8.28 13.69 -13.37
C SER A 11 -6.88 13.82 -12.79
N ILE A 12 -6.73 13.48 -11.50
CA ILE A 12 -5.42 13.45 -10.83
C ILE A 12 -4.52 12.44 -11.52
N THR A 13 -5.04 11.24 -11.80
CA THR A 13 -4.33 10.16 -12.49
C THR A 13 -3.78 10.61 -13.84
N GLU A 14 -4.61 11.22 -14.69
CA GLU A 14 -4.18 11.69 -16.03
C GLU A 14 -3.10 12.77 -15.93
N ASN A 15 -3.25 13.69 -14.96
CA ASN A 15 -2.26 14.73 -14.73
C ASN A 15 -0.91 14.13 -14.27
N LEU A 16 -0.93 13.21 -13.30
CA LEU A 16 0.26 12.54 -12.79
C LEU A 16 0.97 11.71 -13.87
N GLN A 17 0.22 10.87 -14.60
CA GLN A 17 0.76 10.04 -15.68
C GLN A 17 1.46 10.88 -16.74
N LYS A 18 0.83 11.98 -17.18
CA LYS A 18 1.44 12.85 -18.19
C LYS A 18 2.73 13.49 -17.68
N VAL A 19 2.75 14.01 -16.46
CA VAL A 19 3.95 14.65 -15.89
C VAL A 19 5.08 13.64 -15.67
N LEU A 20 4.76 12.44 -15.19
CA LEU A 20 5.75 11.38 -14.97
C LEU A 20 6.33 10.86 -16.29
N ALA A 21 5.50 10.74 -17.34
CA ALA A 21 5.95 10.32 -18.67
C ALA A 21 6.83 11.36 -19.38
N GLU A 22 6.68 12.64 -19.02
CA GLU A 22 7.53 13.74 -19.53
C GLU A 22 8.81 13.93 -18.69
N ALA A 23 8.98 13.22 -17.58
CA ALA A 23 10.15 13.33 -16.72
C ALA A 23 11.27 12.36 -17.16
N ASP A 24 12.44 12.90 -17.52
CA ASP A 24 13.55 12.09 -18.03
C ASP A 24 14.27 11.23 -16.96
N GLU A 25 14.52 11.77 -15.77
CA GLU A 25 15.35 11.09 -14.75
C GLU A 25 14.74 11.09 -13.34
N SER A 26 14.28 12.27 -12.86
CA SER A 26 13.77 12.39 -11.50
C SER A 26 12.69 13.46 -11.36
N VAL A 27 11.81 13.22 -10.39
CA VAL A 27 10.69 14.10 -10.02
C VAL A 27 10.69 14.30 -8.52
N ILE A 28 10.54 15.55 -8.07
CA ILE A 28 10.24 15.88 -6.68
C ILE A 28 8.74 16.15 -6.58
N ALA A 29 8.02 15.29 -5.88
CA ALA A 29 6.61 15.48 -5.54
C ALA A 29 6.50 16.14 -4.16
N VAL A 30 5.78 17.25 -4.07
CA VAL A 30 5.69 18.07 -2.86
C VAL A 30 4.24 18.29 -2.49
N GLY A 31 3.92 18.09 -1.21
CA GLY A 31 2.65 18.54 -0.63
C GLY A 31 1.42 17.86 -1.24
N LEU A 32 1.57 16.60 -1.69
CA LEU A 32 0.46 15.77 -2.12
C LEU A 32 -0.42 15.40 -0.90
N ASP A 33 -1.74 15.41 -1.11
CA ASP A 33 -2.69 14.86 -0.15
C ASP A 33 -2.72 13.33 -0.21
N GLU A 34 -3.54 12.69 0.64
CA GLU A 34 -3.69 11.23 0.71
C GLU A 34 -4.03 10.63 -0.66
N ASN A 35 -5.02 11.21 -1.36
CA ASN A 35 -5.49 10.70 -2.64
C ASN A 35 -4.42 10.85 -3.74
N SER A 36 -3.81 12.03 -3.88
CA SER A 36 -2.77 12.26 -4.89
C SER A 36 -1.51 11.45 -4.61
N THR A 37 -1.21 11.17 -3.33
CA THR A 37 -0.09 10.31 -2.94
C THR A 37 -0.33 8.87 -3.33
N ARG A 38 -1.55 8.34 -3.11
CA ARG A 38 -1.92 7.00 -3.55
C ARG A 38 -1.75 6.83 -5.05
N GLU A 39 -2.37 7.72 -5.82
CA GLU A 39 -2.31 7.72 -7.28
C GLU A 39 -0.85 7.79 -7.78
N LEU A 40 -0.01 8.62 -7.16
CA LEU A 40 1.42 8.70 -7.50
C LEU A 40 2.12 7.35 -7.33
N VAL A 41 1.94 6.70 -6.18
CA VAL A 41 2.57 5.41 -5.89
C VAL A 41 2.06 4.32 -6.84
N GLU A 42 0.76 4.28 -7.11
CA GLU A 42 0.14 3.32 -8.02
C GLU A 42 0.66 3.48 -9.45
N ILE A 43 0.65 4.70 -9.99
CA ILE A 43 1.16 4.98 -11.34
C ILE A 43 2.64 4.61 -11.47
N VAL A 44 3.45 4.93 -10.45
CA VAL A 44 4.89 4.62 -10.46
C VAL A 44 5.12 3.11 -10.37
N ALA A 45 4.32 2.38 -9.58
CA ALA A 45 4.39 0.93 -9.45
C ALA A 45 3.97 0.18 -10.72
N GLU A 46 3.02 0.73 -11.48
CA GLU A 46 2.52 0.14 -12.73
C GLU A 46 3.37 0.51 -13.96
N SER A 47 4.26 1.48 -13.85
CA SER A 47 5.12 1.91 -14.95
C SER A 47 6.26 0.92 -15.19
N GLU A 48 6.53 0.60 -16.47
CA GLU A 48 7.68 -0.23 -16.84
C GLU A 48 9.03 0.49 -16.65
N GLU A 49 9.05 1.81 -16.86
CA GLU A 49 10.24 2.66 -16.77
C GLU A 49 9.90 3.97 -16.02
N PRO A 50 9.59 3.92 -14.71
CA PRO A 50 9.27 5.12 -13.95
C PRO A 50 10.51 6.01 -13.72
N PRO A 51 10.35 7.33 -13.64
CA PRO A 51 11.41 8.21 -13.14
C PRO A 51 11.64 7.97 -11.65
N ASN A 52 12.80 8.40 -11.12
CA ASN A 52 13.03 8.38 -9.69
C ASN A 52 12.16 9.46 -9.01
N VAL A 53 11.39 9.06 -8.01
CA VAL A 53 10.46 9.94 -7.31
C VAL A 53 10.93 10.23 -5.89
N ARG A 54 11.05 11.51 -5.58
CA ARG A 54 11.26 12.01 -4.22
C ARG A 54 9.98 12.62 -3.71
N LEU A 55 9.28 11.93 -2.81
CA LEU A 55 8.04 12.41 -2.22
C LEU A 55 8.31 13.11 -0.89
N LEU A 56 8.13 14.43 -0.88
CA LEU A 56 8.17 15.30 0.29
C LEU A 56 6.73 15.64 0.71
N ALA A 57 6.27 15.01 1.80
CA ALA A 57 4.88 15.13 2.25
C ALA A 57 4.79 15.49 3.74
N GLU A 58 3.60 15.86 4.18
CA GLU A 58 3.34 15.99 5.61
C GLU A 58 3.42 14.61 6.29
N GLU A 59 3.91 14.58 7.54
CA GLU A 59 4.07 13.33 8.29
C GLU A 59 2.73 12.59 8.48
N SER A 60 1.61 13.31 8.53
CA SER A 60 0.25 12.76 8.56
C SER A 60 -0.06 11.92 7.33
N VAL A 61 0.25 12.41 6.13
CA VAL A 61 0.03 11.71 4.86
C VAL A 61 0.90 10.46 4.77
N LEU A 62 2.17 10.55 5.18
CA LEU A 62 3.07 9.39 5.18
C LEU A 62 2.66 8.32 6.20
N LYS A 63 2.10 8.72 7.35
CA LYS A 63 1.50 7.78 8.31
C LYS A 63 0.26 7.12 7.73
N TRP A 64 -0.59 7.87 7.02
CA TRP A 64 -1.74 7.32 6.32
C TRP A 64 -1.32 6.30 5.26
N VAL A 65 -0.29 6.59 4.45
CA VAL A 65 0.29 5.63 3.49
C VAL A 65 0.74 4.36 4.20
N ARG A 66 1.44 4.48 5.32
CA ARG A 66 1.90 3.32 6.10
C ARG A 66 0.75 2.47 6.63
N ASP A 67 -0.35 3.10 7.01
CA ASP A 67 -1.47 2.42 7.64
C ASP A 67 -2.33 1.62 6.62
N ASP A 68 -2.14 1.85 5.32
CA ASP A 68 -2.67 1.05 4.20
C ASP A 68 -1.59 0.06 3.73
N PHE A 69 -1.73 -1.22 4.07
CA PHE A 69 -0.68 -2.21 3.79
C PHE A 69 -0.38 -2.38 2.30
N MET A 70 -1.38 -2.35 1.43
CA MET A 70 -1.16 -2.54 -0.01
C MET A 70 -0.38 -1.37 -0.57
N LEU A 71 -0.80 -0.15 -0.23
CA LEU A 71 -0.09 1.05 -0.63
C LEU A 71 1.33 1.11 -0.04
N ALA A 72 1.48 0.78 1.25
CA ALA A 72 2.77 0.74 1.93
C ALA A 72 3.71 -0.34 1.36
N SER A 73 3.19 -1.51 1.00
CA SER A 73 3.98 -2.60 0.41
C SER A 73 4.44 -2.24 -1.00
N ARG A 74 3.57 -1.63 -1.82
CA ARG A 74 3.94 -1.06 -3.13
C ARG A 74 5.03 0.01 -2.97
N ALA A 75 4.84 0.95 -2.06
CA ALA A 75 5.82 1.99 -1.79
C ALA A 75 7.15 1.42 -1.26
N ALA A 76 7.12 0.34 -0.48
CA ALA A 76 8.30 -0.36 0.00
C ALA A 76 9.06 -1.07 -1.15
N GLU A 77 8.36 -1.74 -2.07
CA GLU A 77 8.97 -2.31 -3.29
C GLU A 77 9.67 -1.24 -4.11
N LEU A 78 8.99 -0.12 -4.38
CA LEU A 78 9.56 1.00 -5.12
C LEU A 78 10.79 1.59 -4.41
N ARG A 79 10.79 1.62 -3.08
CA ARG A 79 11.94 2.07 -2.29
C ARG A 79 13.10 1.08 -2.34
N GLU A 80 12.82 -0.22 -2.28
CA GLU A 80 13.84 -1.27 -2.39
C GLU A 80 14.47 -1.31 -3.79
N ALA A 81 13.70 -0.92 -4.82
CA ALA A 81 14.16 -0.72 -6.19
C ALA A 81 14.87 0.64 -6.43
N ASP A 82 15.08 1.45 -5.38
CA ASP A 82 15.63 2.81 -5.45
C ASP A 82 14.83 3.79 -6.35
N VAL A 83 13.56 3.48 -6.66
CA VAL A 83 12.66 4.33 -7.47
C VAL A 83 11.93 5.37 -6.62
N LEU A 84 11.57 5.06 -5.38
CA LEU A 84 10.82 5.96 -4.49
C LEU A 84 11.58 6.26 -3.19
N GLU A 85 11.79 7.54 -2.91
CA GLU A 85 12.23 8.03 -1.60
C GLU A 85 11.10 8.82 -0.93
N LEU A 86 10.91 8.63 0.38
CA LEU A 86 9.87 9.27 1.19
C LEU A 86 10.51 10.11 2.29
N ARG A 87 10.14 11.39 2.41
CA ARG A 87 10.58 12.26 3.52
C ARG A 87 9.44 13.07 4.11
N ALA A 88 9.42 13.16 5.43
CA ALA A 88 8.49 14.01 6.15
C ALA A 88 9.02 15.44 6.17
N ALA A 89 8.24 16.39 5.66
CA ALA A 89 8.64 17.79 5.62
C ALA A 89 8.79 18.38 7.03
N THR A 90 9.84 19.18 7.23
CA THR A 90 10.09 19.89 8.49
C THR A 90 9.27 21.18 8.64
N GLU A 91 8.60 21.61 7.57
CA GLU A 91 7.71 22.77 7.52
C GLU A 91 6.37 22.40 6.89
N ARG A 92 5.37 23.28 7.07
CA ARG A 92 4.06 23.08 6.44
C ARG A 92 4.18 23.28 4.93
N LEU A 93 3.59 22.36 4.16
CA LEU A 93 3.58 22.42 2.71
C LEU A 93 2.28 23.09 2.25
N ASP A 94 2.41 24.31 1.72
CA ASP A 94 1.27 25.07 1.17
C ASP A 94 1.09 24.85 -0.34
N ASP A 95 2.10 24.29 -0.99
CA ASP A 95 2.14 24.06 -2.42
C ASP A 95 2.02 22.57 -2.73
N THR A 96 1.19 22.23 -3.71
CA THR A 96 1.09 20.88 -4.28
C THR A 96 1.76 20.90 -5.66
N LEU A 97 2.97 20.35 -5.74
CA LEU A 97 3.86 20.50 -6.89
C LEU A 97 4.47 19.18 -7.33
N LEU A 98 4.71 19.06 -8.63
CA LEU A 98 5.68 18.15 -9.22
C LEU A 98 6.77 18.99 -9.87
N VAL A 99 8.02 18.68 -9.56
CA VAL A 99 9.17 19.43 -10.04
C VAL A 99 10.10 18.48 -10.76
N THR A 100 10.31 18.72 -12.05
CA THR A 100 11.28 17.99 -12.89
C THR A 100 12.47 18.90 -13.20
N GLU A 101 13.45 18.39 -13.96
CA GLU A 101 14.57 19.20 -14.46
C GLU A 101 14.13 20.31 -15.43
N GLU A 102 13.06 20.10 -16.19
CA GLU A 102 12.65 21.05 -17.24
C GLU A 102 11.43 21.88 -16.85
N MET A 103 10.57 21.39 -15.96
CA MET A 103 9.29 22.03 -15.68
C MET A 103 8.86 21.95 -14.22
N VAL A 104 8.01 22.90 -13.83
CA VAL A 104 7.28 22.89 -12.57
C VAL A 104 5.79 22.76 -12.88
N VAL A 105 5.14 21.81 -12.24
CA VAL A 105 3.70 21.59 -12.38
C VAL A 105 3.04 21.76 -11.03
N SER A 106 2.08 22.69 -10.96
CA SER A 106 1.20 22.83 -9.80
C SER A 106 -0.09 22.07 -10.04
N LEU A 107 -0.41 21.18 -9.11
CA LEU A 107 -1.66 20.41 -9.11
C LEU A 107 -2.72 21.14 -8.29
N LEU A 108 -3.93 21.20 -8.83
CA LEU A 108 -5.10 21.81 -8.21
C LEU A 108 -6.17 20.75 -8.07
N THR A 109 -6.47 20.35 -6.83
CA THR A 109 -7.45 19.31 -6.48
C THR A 109 -8.55 19.90 -5.61
N PRO A 110 -9.56 20.58 -6.19
CA PRO A 110 -10.68 21.13 -5.39
C PRO A 110 -11.52 20.05 -4.68
N ASN A 111 -11.50 18.82 -5.19
CA ASN A 111 -12.12 17.62 -4.62
C ASN A 111 -11.50 16.37 -5.26
N SER A 112 -11.97 15.19 -4.87
CA SER A 112 -11.48 13.90 -5.39
C SER A 112 -11.84 13.62 -6.87
N GLU A 113 -12.85 14.29 -7.42
CA GLU A 113 -13.33 14.02 -8.79
C GLU A 113 -12.75 14.98 -9.84
N GLN A 114 -12.17 16.09 -9.41
CA GLN A 114 -11.75 17.17 -10.29
C GLN A 114 -10.30 17.54 -10.01
N SER A 115 -9.50 17.57 -11.08
CA SER A 115 -8.12 18.05 -11.02
C SER A 115 -7.79 18.90 -12.22
N ALA A 116 -6.92 19.88 -12.02
CA ALA A 116 -6.27 20.63 -13.08
C ALA A 116 -4.79 20.80 -12.73
N ALA A 117 -3.96 20.95 -13.75
CA ALA A 117 -2.55 21.26 -13.55
C ALA A 117 -2.17 22.54 -14.27
N LEU A 118 -1.27 23.31 -13.67
CA LEU A 118 -0.63 24.48 -14.27
C LEU A 118 0.85 24.20 -14.39
N ALA A 119 1.36 24.18 -15.62
CA ALA A 119 2.76 23.91 -15.90
C ALA A 119 3.50 25.18 -16.35
N THR A 120 4.79 25.25 -16.04
CA THR A 120 5.71 26.23 -16.59
C THR A 120 7.07 25.60 -16.84
N ASP A 121 7.67 25.95 -17.98
CA ASP A 121 9.01 25.54 -18.46
C ASP A 121 10.00 26.72 -18.39
N ASP A 122 9.71 27.73 -17.57
CA ASP A 122 10.58 28.89 -17.39
C ASP A 122 11.81 28.45 -16.59
N GLU A 123 12.95 28.34 -17.29
CA GLU A 123 14.19 27.79 -16.73
C GLU A 123 14.64 28.48 -15.44
N GLU A 124 14.52 29.81 -15.35
CA GLU A 124 14.95 30.57 -14.18
C GLU A 124 14.03 30.29 -12.98
N PHE A 125 12.72 30.24 -13.22
CA PHE A 125 11.74 29.89 -12.19
C PHE A 125 11.87 28.43 -11.75
N ALA A 126 11.99 27.49 -12.69
CA ALA A 126 12.12 26.06 -12.41
C ALA A 126 13.38 25.76 -11.59
N ALA A 127 14.51 26.40 -11.91
CA ALA A 127 15.74 26.28 -11.14
C ALA A 127 15.58 26.80 -9.69
N ALA A 128 14.92 27.94 -9.50
CA ALA A 128 14.68 28.50 -8.17
C ALA A 128 13.75 27.60 -7.32
N VAL A 129 12.72 27.02 -7.93
CA VAL A 129 11.82 26.06 -7.28
C VAL A 129 12.56 24.77 -6.91
N ARG A 130 13.39 24.23 -7.82
CA ARG A 130 14.25 23.07 -7.54
C ARG A 130 15.22 23.33 -6.41
N GLU A 131 15.88 24.48 -6.38
CA GLU A 131 16.82 24.82 -5.30
C GLU A 131 16.11 24.84 -3.95
N ARG A 132 14.92 25.46 -3.88
CA ARG A 132 14.09 25.50 -2.66
C ARG A 132 13.76 24.11 -2.15
N TRP A 133 13.16 23.25 -2.99
CA TRP A 133 12.67 21.94 -2.54
C TRP A 133 13.80 20.92 -2.32
N ASN A 134 14.91 21.00 -3.06
CA ASN A 134 16.10 20.21 -2.74
C ASN A 134 16.72 20.60 -1.40
N GLY A 135 16.70 21.89 -1.05
CA GLY A 135 17.13 22.36 0.27
C GLY A 135 16.29 21.74 1.38
N LEU A 136 14.96 21.87 1.28
CA LEU A 136 14.05 21.28 2.27
C LEU A 136 14.14 19.75 2.32
N TRP A 137 14.29 19.09 1.17
CA TRP A 137 14.52 17.64 1.09
C TRP A 137 15.76 17.22 1.88
N ALA A 138 16.89 17.91 1.67
CA ALA A 138 18.15 17.61 2.34
C ALA A 138 18.07 17.77 3.87
N ASP A 139 17.29 18.74 4.34
CA ASP A 139 17.05 19.01 5.77
C ASP A 139 15.99 18.07 6.39
N SER A 140 15.19 17.38 5.57
CA SER A 140 14.13 16.49 6.02
C SER A 140 14.62 15.07 6.28
N GLU A 141 14.02 14.39 7.25
CA GLU A 141 14.36 13.00 7.60
C GLU A 141 13.64 12.00 6.70
N ALA A 142 14.33 10.90 6.40
CA ALA A 142 13.74 9.75 5.71
C ALA A 142 12.60 9.18 6.54
N PHE A 143 11.46 8.96 5.89
CA PHE A 143 10.32 8.32 6.51
C PHE A 143 10.43 6.81 6.35
N ASP A 144 10.38 6.09 7.47
CA ASP A 144 10.38 4.64 7.49
C ASP A 144 8.94 4.10 7.50
N LEU A 145 8.56 3.45 6.40
CA LEU A 145 7.26 2.78 6.28
C LEU A 145 7.11 1.66 7.30
N ARG A 146 8.17 0.97 7.71
CA ARG A 146 8.10 -0.22 8.59
C ARG A 146 7.19 -1.33 8.06
N THR A 147 6.89 -1.30 6.76
CA THR A 147 6.14 -2.32 6.03
C THR A 147 7.10 -2.96 5.02
N PRO A 148 7.15 -4.30 4.94
CA PRO A 148 7.94 -4.99 3.94
C PRO A 148 7.37 -4.80 2.52
N GLY A 149 8.22 -4.94 1.50
CA GLY A 149 7.76 -5.07 0.11
C GLY A 149 6.91 -6.33 -0.10
N TYR A 150 5.98 -6.27 -1.05
CA TYR A 150 5.09 -7.37 -1.40
C TYR A 150 5.86 -8.65 -1.82
N SER A 151 6.86 -8.51 -2.69
CA SER A 151 7.69 -9.61 -3.20
C SER A 151 8.38 -10.34 -2.05
N ARG A 152 8.84 -9.60 -1.04
CA ARG A 152 9.44 -10.17 0.19
C ARG A 152 8.41 -10.96 1.00
N VAL A 153 7.18 -10.47 1.10
CA VAL A 153 6.10 -11.17 1.82
C VAL A 153 5.76 -12.48 1.11
N ALA A 154 5.57 -12.46 -0.22
CA ALA A 154 5.29 -13.65 -1.01
C ALA A 154 6.41 -14.70 -0.90
N GLU A 155 7.66 -14.29 -1.15
CA GLU A 155 8.83 -15.19 -1.08
C GLU A 155 8.95 -15.85 0.30
N THR A 156 8.85 -15.07 1.37
CA THR A 156 8.98 -15.61 2.74
C THR A 156 7.80 -16.47 3.16
N LEU A 157 6.60 -16.26 2.60
CA LEU A 157 5.45 -17.14 2.83
C LEU A 157 5.68 -18.51 2.19
N ALA A 158 6.24 -18.53 0.98
CA ALA A 158 6.60 -19.77 0.27
C ALA A 158 7.71 -20.55 1.00
N GLU A 159 8.69 -19.84 1.55
CA GLU A 159 9.80 -20.43 2.31
C GLU A 159 9.35 -21.06 3.63
N GLU A 160 8.46 -20.39 4.38
CA GLU A 160 8.02 -20.86 5.70
C GLU A 160 6.95 -21.95 5.62
N PHE A 161 6.04 -21.86 4.64
CA PHE A 161 4.91 -22.79 4.50
C PHE A 161 5.05 -23.67 3.26
N ASP A 162 4.63 -23.17 2.11
CA ASP A 162 4.86 -23.76 0.78
C ASP A 162 4.40 -22.80 -0.33
N SER A 163 4.76 -23.13 -1.58
CA SER A 163 4.37 -22.35 -2.76
C SER A 163 2.87 -22.37 -3.07
N ALA A 164 2.11 -23.31 -2.51
CA ALA A 164 0.66 -23.34 -2.71
C ALA A 164 -0.01 -22.26 -1.86
N MET A 165 0.45 -22.11 -0.62
CA MET A 165 0.03 -21.05 0.29
C MET A 165 0.42 -19.65 -0.22
N GLU A 166 1.63 -19.50 -0.78
CA GLU A 166 2.05 -18.31 -1.53
C GLU A 166 1.06 -17.97 -2.64
N SER A 167 0.89 -18.86 -3.61
CA SER A 167 0.02 -18.61 -4.78
C SER A 167 -1.42 -18.32 -4.38
N GLU A 168 -1.94 -18.97 -3.33
CA GLU A 168 -3.28 -18.69 -2.84
C GLU A 168 -3.37 -17.32 -2.15
N PHE A 169 -2.36 -16.91 -1.39
CA PHE A 169 -2.29 -15.56 -0.81
C PHE A 169 -2.32 -14.49 -1.90
N GLU A 170 -1.51 -14.63 -2.96
CA GLU A 170 -1.51 -13.68 -4.08
C GLU A 170 -2.88 -13.59 -4.76
N THR A 171 -3.49 -14.75 -5.03
CA THR A 171 -4.80 -14.83 -5.70
C THR A 171 -5.90 -14.18 -4.86
N VAL A 172 -5.93 -14.42 -3.54
CA VAL A 172 -6.93 -13.81 -2.65
C VAL A 172 -6.69 -12.30 -2.55
N LEU A 173 -5.43 -11.87 -2.48
CA LEU A 173 -5.10 -10.45 -2.37
C LEU A 173 -5.49 -9.68 -3.63
N GLU A 174 -5.19 -10.22 -4.82
CA GLU A 174 -5.60 -9.65 -6.11
C GLU A 174 -7.13 -9.52 -6.21
N ALA A 175 -7.87 -10.51 -5.68
CA ALA A 175 -9.32 -10.47 -5.61
C ALA A 175 -9.83 -9.37 -4.65
N VAL A 176 -9.16 -9.16 -3.51
CA VAL A 176 -9.49 -8.08 -2.56
C VAL A 176 -9.33 -6.71 -3.20
N GLU A 177 -8.21 -6.50 -3.91
CA GLU A 177 -7.93 -5.25 -4.63
C GLU A 177 -8.93 -4.99 -5.74
N SER A 178 -9.21 -5.99 -6.57
CA SER A 178 -10.14 -5.87 -7.70
C SER A 178 -11.58 -5.57 -7.26
N ALA A 179 -11.97 -6.03 -6.07
CA ALA A 179 -13.31 -5.88 -5.53
C ALA A 179 -13.48 -4.62 -4.66
N ASP A 180 -12.43 -3.83 -4.45
CA ASP A 180 -12.40 -2.67 -3.54
C ASP A 180 -12.87 -3.03 -2.11
N THR A 181 -12.55 -4.25 -1.66
CA THR A 181 -12.90 -4.79 -0.32
C THR A 181 -11.77 -4.62 0.70
N VAL A 182 -10.76 -3.82 0.35
CA VAL A 182 -9.51 -3.59 1.09
C VAL A 182 -9.78 -3.05 2.51
N GLU A 183 -10.84 -2.26 2.71
CA GLU A 183 -11.17 -1.72 4.04
C GLU A 183 -11.57 -2.79 5.06
N GLU A 184 -12.08 -3.94 4.61
CA GLU A 184 -12.63 -4.99 5.47
C GLU A 184 -11.72 -6.22 5.59
N LEU A 185 -11.01 -6.56 4.51
CA LEU A 185 -10.09 -7.68 4.45
C LEU A 185 -8.64 -7.21 4.22
N ASP A 186 -7.97 -6.88 5.32
CA ASP A 186 -6.55 -6.51 5.34
C ASP A 186 -5.63 -7.73 5.15
N GLU A 187 -4.33 -7.49 4.99
CA GLU A 187 -3.29 -8.50 4.78
C GLU A 187 -3.23 -9.56 5.88
N VAL A 188 -3.51 -9.16 7.12
CA VAL A 188 -3.59 -10.07 8.26
C VAL A 188 -4.80 -10.97 8.11
N GLY A 189 -5.93 -10.42 7.67
CA GLY A 189 -7.13 -11.16 7.34
C GLY A 189 -6.91 -12.16 6.21
N VAL A 190 -6.32 -11.75 5.09
CA VAL A 190 -5.95 -12.64 3.98
C VAL A 190 -5.02 -13.76 4.46
N SER A 191 -3.95 -13.41 5.18
CA SER A 191 -3.01 -14.37 5.76
C SER A 191 -3.71 -15.41 6.64
N LEU A 192 -4.67 -14.99 7.47
CA LEU A 192 -5.42 -15.88 8.35
C LEU A 192 -6.39 -16.81 7.59
N LEU A 193 -7.06 -16.31 6.53
CA LEU A 193 -7.96 -17.12 5.72
C LEU A 193 -7.20 -18.20 4.94
N VAL A 194 -6.10 -17.83 4.30
CA VAL A 194 -5.26 -18.78 3.58
C VAL A 194 -4.63 -19.77 4.57
N ALA A 195 -4.11 -19.30 5.70
CA ALA A 195 -3.59 -20.20 6.74
C ALA A 195 -4.65 -21.20 7.24
N ALA A 196 -5.91 -20.77 7.37
CA ALA A 196 -7.00 -21.64 7.76
C ALA A 196 -7.39 -22.65 6.68
N LYS A 197 -7.34 -22.25 5.41
CA LYS A 197 -7.57 -23.15 4.27
C LYS A 197 -6.52 -24.27 4.21
N HIS A 198 -5.28 -23.95 4.58
CA HIS A 198 -4.15 -24.91 4.67
C HIS A 198 -4.02 -25.59 6.05
N GLU A 199 -4.98 -25.39 6.96
CA GLU A 199 -4.97 -25.95 8.31
C GLU A 199 -3.70 -25.65 9.14
N GLN A 200 -3.08 -24.49 8.89
CA GLN A 200 -1.85 -24.06 9.55
C GLN A 200 -2.10 -23.68 11.01
N LEU A 201 -1.03 -23.70 11.82
CA LEU A 201 -1.12 -23.25 13.21
C LEU A 201 -1.10 -21.71 13.27
N LEU A 202 -1.97 -21.13 14.08
CA LEU A 202 -1.98 -19.69 14.38
C LEU A 202 -0.61 -19.21 14.87
N TYR A 203 0.12 -20.06 15.60
CA TYR A 203 1.45 -19.70 16.08
C TYR A 203 2.43 -19.48 14.93
N ASP A 204 2.42 -20.34 13.93
CA ASP A 204 3.39 -20.30 12.82
C ASP A 204 3.11 -19.06 11.97
N ILE A 205 1.87 -18.86 11.52
CA ILE A 205 1.50 -17.67 10.71
C ILE A 205 1.68 -16.35 11.46
N SER A 206 1.38 -16.28 12.76
CA SER A 206 1.58 -15.06 13.54
C SER A 206 3.06 -14.81 13.89
N HIS A 207 3.89 -15.85 13.93
CA HIS A 207 5.32 -15.70 14.11
C HIS A 207 5.98 -15.24 12.82
N TRP A 208 5.65 -15.88 11.70
CA TRP A 208 6.06 -15.45 10.36
C TRP A 208 5.71 -13.98 10.11
N GLY A 209 4.44 -13.61 10.32
CA GLY A 209 3.98 -12.25 10.04
C GLY A 209 4.65 -11.19 10.92
N GLU A 210 5.05 -11.54 12.15
CA GLU A 210 5.81 -10.65 13.03
C GLU A 210 7.28 -10.52 12.59
N ASP A 211 7.89 -11.64 12.17
CA ASP A 211 9.29 -11.69 11.78
C ASP A 211 9.54 -11.00 10.43
N VAL A 212 8.59 -11.10 9.49
CA VAL A 212 8.64 -10.44 8.19
C VAL A 212 8.24 -8.96 8.27
N GLY A 213 7.46 -8.58 9.29
CA GLY A 213 6.98 -7.21 9.50
C GLY A 213 5.59 -6.92 8.94
N VAL A 214 4.81 -7.95 8.61
CA VAL A 214 3.39 -7.84 8.22
C VAL A 214 2.57 -7.25 9.36
N ALA A 215 2.58 -7.89 10.53
CA ALA A 215 1.89 -7.39 11.70
C ALA A 215 2.35 -8.07 13.00
N SER A 216 2.09 -7.41 14.14
CA SER A 216 2.38 -8.01 15.45
C SER A 216 1.52 -9.24 15.74
N LYS A 217 2.01 -10.17 16.58
CA LYS A 217 1.21 -11.31 17.09
C LYS A 217 -0.10 -10.89 17.75
N ALA A 218 -0.13 -9.73 18.40
CA ALA A 218 -1.34 -9.19 19.00
C ALA A 218 -2.37 -8.73 17.95
N THR A 219 -1.93 -8.25 16.79
CA THR A 219 -2.81 -7.92 15.65
C THR A 219 -3.41 -9.19 15.06
N PHE A 220 -2.60 -10.21 14.76
CA PHE A 220 -3.10 -11.53 14.35
C PHE A 220 -4.13 -12.10 15.33
N SER A 221 -3.84 -12.06 16.64
CA SER A 221 -4.77 -12.56 17.65
C SER A 221 -6.10 -11.79 17.67
N ARG A 222 -6.09 -10.46 17.49
CA ARG A 222 -7.30 -9.64 17.46
C ARG A 222 -8.14 -9.92 16.21
N LYS A 223 -7.50 -9.95 15.04
CA LYS A 223 -8.15 -10.26 13.76
C LYS A 223 -8.73 -11.68 13.76
N LYS A 224 -7.99 -12.67 14.29
CA LYS A 224 -8.49 -14.03 14.50
C LYS A 224 -9.74 -14.07 15.37
N THR A 225 -9.78 -13.33 16.48
CA THR A 225 -10.98 -13.26 17.33
C THR A 225 -12.15 -12.63 16.59
N GLN A 226 -11.92 -11.54 15.84
CA GLN A 226 -12.94 -10.94 14.99
C GLN A 226 -13.50 -11.96 13.98
N PHE A 227 -12.63 -12.72 13.31
CA PHE A 227 -13.05 -13.73 12.32
C PHE A 227 -13.82 -14.90 12.95
N GLU A 228 -13.48 -15.32 14.17
CA GLU A 228 -14.29 -16.30 14.91
C GLU A 228 -15.68 -15.74 15.28
N GLU A 229 -15.76 -14.47 15.68
CA GLU A 229 -17.03 -13.82 16.04
C GLU A 229 -17.98 -13.70 14.84
N HIS A 230 -17.43 -13.52 13.63
CA HIS A 230 -18.19 -13.46 12.38
C HIS A 230 -18.33 -14.84 11.70
N GLY A 231 -17.80 -15.90 12.30
CA GLY A 231 -17.92 -17.27 11.81
C GLY A 231 -17.07 -17.60 10.57
N LEU A 232 -16.06 -16.78 10.25
CA LEU A 232 -15.11 -17.07 9.17
C LEU A 232 -14.14 -18.18 9.59
N LEU A 233 -13.70 -18.16 10.86
CA LEU A 233 -12.71 -19.09 11.39
C LEU A 233 -13.21 -19.86 12.60
N GLU A 234 -12.66 -21.07 12.78
CA GLU A 234 -12.69 -21.81 14.03
C GLU A 234 -11.27 -22.30 14.36
N THR A 235 -11.06 -22.73 15.61
CA THR A 235 -9.76 -23.25 16.04
C THR A 235 -9.83 -24.60 16.71
N GLU A 236 -8.93 -25.50 16.29
CA GLU A 236 -8.72 -26.80 16.91
C GLU A 236 -7.47 -26.78 17.80
N LYS A 237 -7.55 -27.40 18.99
CA LYS A 237 -6.40 -27.52 19.90
C LYS A 237 -5.49 -28.66 19.48
N VAL A 238 -4.25 -28.35 19.15
CA VAL A 238 -3.19 -29.30 18.83
C VAL A 238 -2.25 -29.45 20.04
N PRO A 239 -2.19 -30.64 20.68
CA PRO A 239 -1.29 -30.88 21.80
C PRO A 239 0.17 -30.71 21.43
N ILE A 240 0.97 -30.23 22.38
CA ILE A 240 2.44 -30.14 22.27
C ILE A 240 3.09 -30.74 23.52
N ASP A 241 4.36 -31.13 23.40
CA ASP A 241 5.09 -31.82 24.48
C ASP A 241 5.23 -30.99 25.76
N VAL A 242 5.41 -29.67 25.63
CA VAL A 242 5.55 -28.74 26.76
C VAL A 242 4.83 -27.44 26.45
N GLY A 243 3.94 -27.01 27.34
CA GLY A 243 3.26 -25.71 27.26
C GLY A 243 1.77 -25.80 26.95
N ARG A 244 1.21 -24.70 26.42
CA ARG A 244 -0.21 -24.64 26.03
C ARG A 244 -0.37 -25.25 24.63
N PRO A 245 -1.44 -26.01 24.38
CA PRO A 245 -1.75 -26.48 23.03
C PRO A 245 -1.72 -25.34 22.01
N ARG A 246 -1.23 -25.64 20.81
CA ARG A 246 -1.31 -24.73 19.67
C ARG A 246 -2.73 -24.73 19.12
N LEU A 247 -3.06 -23.69 18.37
CA LEU A 247 -4.36 -23.56 17.72
C LEU A 247 -4.14 -23.77 16.22
N ARG A 248 -4.73 -24.82 15.68
CA ARG A 248 -4.89 -25.00 14.23
C ARG A 248 -6.05 -24.13 13.77
N LEU A 249 -5.83 -23.37 12.71
CA LEU A 249 -6.84 -22.55 12.06
C LEU A 249 -7.65 -23.41 11.10
N LEU A 250 -8.96 -23.21 11.05
CA LEU A 250 -9.88 -23.88 10.14
C LEU A 250 -10.91 -22.88 9.64
N LEU A 251 -11.31 -22.97 8.38
CA LEU A 251 -12.46 -22.22 7.87
C LEU A 251 -13.74 -22.76 8.53
N ALA A 252 -14.56 -21.88 9.10
CA ALA A 252 -15.74 -22.27 9.89
C ALA A 252 -17.03 -22.39 9.05
N ASP A 253 -17.21 -21.55 8.04
CA ASP A 253 -18.39 -21.56 7.16
C ASP A 253 -18.20 -22.53 5.99
N GLU A 254 -19.24 -23.27 5.63
CA GLU A 254 -19.22 -24.21 4.49
C GLU A 254 -18.97 -23.47 3.17
N ARG A 255 -19.49 -22.25 3.00
CA ARG A 255 -19.25 -21.40 1.83
C ARG A 255 -17.78 -21.10 1.63
N LEU A 256 -17.03 -20.85 2.71
CA LEU A 256 -15.58 -20.61 2.63
C LEU A 256 -14.81 -21.89 2.29
N ARG A 257 -15.26 -23.06 2.76
CA ARG A 257 -14.62 -24.35 2.47
C ARG A 257 -14.85 -24.81 1.03
N GLU A 258 -16.00 -24.47 0.45
CA GLU A 258 -16.38 -24.82 -0.91
C GLU A 258 -15.91 -23.78 -1.95
N ALA A 259 -15.60 -22.56 -1.51
CA ALA A 259 -15.11 -21.48 -2.37
C ALA A 259 -13.76 -21.84 -3.00
N ASP A 260 -13.64 -21.55 -4.29
CA ASP A 260 -12.32 -21.50 -4.93
C ASP A 260 -11.51 -20.31 -4.38
N THR A 261 -10.19 -20.31 -4.58
CA THR A 261 -9.30 -19.30 -4.00
C THR A 261 -9.71 -17.86 -4.34
N GLU A 262 -10.10 -17.60 -5.59
CA GLU A 262 -10.55 -16.29 -6.08
C GLU A 262 -11.85 -15.81 -5.39
N GLU A 263 -12.71 -16.75 -4.98
CA GLU A 263 -14.00 -16.44 -4.36
C GLU A 263 -13.86 -16.20 -2.86
N LEU A 264 -12.76 -16.65 -2.23
CA LEU A 264 -12.56 -16.60 -0.79
C LEU A 264 -12.68 -15.18 -0.22
N ALA A 265 -12.10 -14.20 -0.91
CA ALA A 265 -12.19 -12.78 -0.54
C ALA A 265 -13.64 -12.29 -0.54
N SER A 266 -14.38 -12.58 -1.62
CA SER A 266 -15.77 -12.14 -1.78
C SER A 266 -16.71 -12.74 -0.73
N VAL A 267 -16.54 -14.03 -0.41
CA VAL A 267 -17.35 -14.73 0.60
C VAL A 267 -17.02 -14.21 2.00
N ALA A 268 -15.74 -14.00 2.31
CA ALA A 268 -15.32 -13.43 3.58
C ALA A 268 -15.85 -12.00 3.77
N HIS A 269 -15.78 -11.16 2.73
CA HIS A 269 -16.36 -9.82 2.73
C HIS A 269 -17.87 -9.86 3.00
N GLU A 270 -18.64 -10.66 2.25
CA GLU A 270 -20.09 -10.81 2.46
C GLU A 270 -20.42 -11.17 3.92
N MET A 271 -19.62 -12.06 4.52
CA MET A 271 -19.78 -12.46 5.93
C MET A 271 -19.45 -11.35 6.93
N LEU A 272 -18.38 -10.59 6.68
CA LEU A 272 -17.97 -9.47 7.54
C LEU A 272 -18.97 -8.32 7.47
N SER A 273 -19.51 -8.01 6.29
CA SER A 273 -20.53 -6.98 6.13
C SER A 273 -21.91 -7.41 6.65
N ALA A 274 -22.16 -8.72 6.82
CA ALA A 274 -23.47 -9.26 7.19
C ALA A 274 -23.81 -9.25 8.71
N ALA A 275 -22.90 -8.92 9.64
CA ALA A 275 -23.23 -8.93 11.08
C ALA A 275 -22.18 -8.22 12.00
N PRO A 276 -22.56 -7.78 13.24
CA PRO A 276 -23.59 -8.39 14.07
C PRO A 276 -24.70 -7.49 14.65
N ALA A 277 -25.77 -8.17 15.08
CA ALA A 277 -26.78 -7.73 16.04
C ALA A 277 -26.25 -7.72 17.48
#